data_AF-A0A975I6S5-F1
#
_entry.id   AF-A0A975I6S5-F1
#
_cell.length_a   1.000
_cell.length_b   1.000
_cell.length_c   1.000
_cell.angle_alpha   90.00
_cell.angle_beta   90.00
_cell.angle_gamma   90.00
#
_symmetry.space_group_name_H-M   'P 1'
#
loop_
_entity.id
_entity.type
_entity.pdbx_description
1 polymer ?
#
loop_
_entity_poly.entity_id
_entity_poly.type
_entity_poly.pdbx_seq_one_letter_code
_entity_poly.pdbx_strand_id
1 'polypeptide(L)'
;MARRASSSTNPVLIIVIVVGVIAAVFGGKILMTKKSETFSDVNPLVIQDLLDNGNSLRNNEYLIEGKIDERYFRDNNPSSIVTVRVKTDAGDEIVFVKVPEKFNNMNMEREQRYAFKVKFEQGGIPVATNINRL
;
A
#
# COMPACT_ATOMS: atom_id res chain seq x y z
N MET A 1 8.00 52.78 -33.57
CA MET A 1 8.51 53.52 -32.40
C MET A 1 7.74 53.07 -31.17
N ALA A 2 8.38 52.41 -30.20
CA ALA A 2 7.70 51.92 -29.00
C ALA A 2 8.31 52.61 -27.76
N ARG A 3 7.48 53.38 -27.05
CA ARG A 3 7.83 54.03 -25.78
C ARG A 3 7.77 52.97 -24.68
N ARG A 4 8.89 52.63 -24.04
CA ARG A 4 8.87 51.77 -22.85
C ARG A 4 8.42 52.59 -21.65
N ALA A 5 7.28 52.23 -21.06
CA ALA A 5 6.83 52.73 -19.77
C ALA A 5 7.71 52.12 -18.66
N SER A 6 8.27 52.95 -17.78
CA SER A 6 8.93 52.46 -16.57
C SER A 6 7.88 52.25 -15.48
N SER A 7 7.59 51.01 -15.11
CA SER A 7 6.79 50.72 -13.92
C SER A 7 7.72 50.67 -12.70
N SER A 8 7.48 51.53 -11.72
CA SER A 8 8.15 51.47 -10.42
C SER A 8 7.60 50.29 -9.63
N THR A 9 8.45 49.33 -9.30
CA THR A 9 8.06 48.11 -8.58
C THR A 9 7.64 48.45 -7.15
N ASN A 10 6.45 48.06 -6.73
CA ASN A 10 5.95 48.34 -5.38
C ASN A 10 6.61 47.38 -4.37
N PRO A 11 7.46 47.87 -3.44
CA PRO A 11 8.21 47.02 -2.52
C PRO A 11 7.31 46.22 -1.58
N VAL A 12 6.11 46.71 -1.26
CA VAL A 12 5.14 45.99 -0.43
C VAL A 12 4.64 44.72 -1.14
N LEU A 13 4.41 44.81 -2.45
CA LEU A 13 3.94 43.71 -3.27
C LEU A 13 5.00 42.60 -3.36
N ILE A 14 6.28 42.98 -3.39
CA ILE A 14 7.42 42.05 -3.34
C ILE A 14 7.44 41.29 -2.01
N ILE A 15 7.26 41.97 -0.88
CA ILE A 15 7.28 41.35 0.45
C ILE A 15 6.12 40.34 0.60
N VAL A 16 4.92 40.67 0.14
CA VAL A 16 3.75 39.77 0.17
C VAL A 16 4.02 38.50 -0.65
N ILE A 17 4.62 38.64 -1.84
CA ILE A 17 4.98 37.49 -2.68
C ILE A 17 6.01 36.60 -1.96
N VAL A 18 7.05 37.19 -1.38
CA VAL A 18 8.10 36.44 -0.69
C VAL A 18 7.53 35.65 0.50
N VAL A 19 6.70 36.28 1.32
CA VAL A 19 6.06 35.60 2.47
C VAL A 19 5.11 34.50 2.00
N GLY A 20 4.33 34.73 0.94
CA GLY A 20 3.44 33.73 0.36
C GLY A 20 4.19 32.49 -0.17
N VAL A 21 5.33 32.69 -0.82
CA VAL A 21 6.18 31.58 -1.31
C VAL A 21 6.74 30.76 -0.15
N ILE A 22 7.21 31.41 0.92
CA ILE A 22 7.72 30.71 2.11
C ILE A 22 6.60 29.88 2.75
N ALA A 23 5.40 30.46 2.93
CA ALA A 23 4.25 29.75 3.49
C ALA A 23 3.82 28.56 2.61
N ALA A 24 3.87 28.67 1.29
CA ALA A 24 3.56 27.58 0.37
C ALA A 24 4.59 26.44 0.45
N VAL A 25 5.89 26.75 0.57
CA VAL A 25 6.96 25.75 0.69
C VAL A 25 6.88 25.02 2.04
N PHE A 26 6.64 25.74 3.13
CA PHE A 26 6.53 25.13 4.47
C PHE A 26 5.17 24.43 4.70
N GLY A 27 4.07 24.99 4.19
CA GLY A 27 2.74 24.39 4.26
C GLY A 27 2.58 23.17 3.34
N GLY A 28 3.19 23.20 2.15
CA GLY A 28 3.17 22.07 1.21
C GLY A 28 3.85 20.82 1.73
N LYS A 29 4.87 20.96 2.59
CA LYS A 29 5.57 19.82 3.21
C LYS A 29 4.69 18.99 4.16
N ILE A 30 3.67 19.58 4.77
CA ILE A 30 2.77 18.91 5.71
C ILE A 30 1.73 18.05 4.98
N LEU A 31 1.39 18.39 3.73
CA LEU A 31 0.42 17.64 2.92
C LEU A 31 1.04 16.50 2.11
N MET A 32 2.36 16.36 2.09
CA MET A 32 3.08 15.37 1.28
C MET A 32 3.33 14.03 1.98
N THR A 33 2.71 13.78 3.14
CA THR A 33 2.92 12.56 3.94
C THR A 33 1.67 11.69 3.98
N LYS A 34 1.18 11.25 2.82
CA LYS A 34 0.40 10.01 2.67
C LYS A 34 0.61 9.45 1.27
N LYS A 35 1.86 9.13 0.93
CA LYS A 35 2.11 8.29 -0.25
C LYS A 35 1.59 6.90 0.14
N SER A 36 0.42 6.51 -0.36
CA SER A 36 -0.05 5.12 -0.27
C SER A 36 1.07 4.24 -0.82
N GLU A 37 1.64 3.38 0.00
CA GLU A 37 2.71 2.48 -0.43
C GLU A 37 2.16 1.65 -1.59
N THR A 38 2.63 1.97 -2.79
CA THR A 38 2.26 1.26 -4.01
C THR A 38 3.29 0.16 -4.15
N PHE A 39 2.85 -1.10 -4.16
CA PHE A 39 3.75 -2.26 -4.23
C PHE A 39 4.29 -2.51 -5.66
N SER A 40 4.62 -1.44 -6.40
CA SER A 40 5.01 -1.50 -7.81
C SER A 40 6.25 -2.36 -8.09
N ASP A 41 7.10 -2.53 -7.09
CA ASP A 41 8.39 -3.22 -7.21
C ASP A 41 8.31 -4.71 -6.81
N VAL A 42 7.10 -5.21 -6.52
CA VAL A 42 6.86 -6.58 -6.06
C VAL A 42 6.08 -7.35 -7.11
N ASN A 43 6.55 -8.55 -7.47
CA ASN A 43 5.90 -9.37 -8.47
C ASN A 43 4.53 -9.87 -7.98
N PRO A 44 3.48 -9.83 -8.81
CA PRO A 44 2.22 -10.48 -8.51
C PRO A 44 2.42 -11.98 -8.26
N LEU A 45 1.73 -12.52 -7.26
CA LEU A 45 1.71 -13.96 -7.03
C LEU A 45 0.88 -14.65 -8.11
N VAL A 46 1.48 -15.60 -8.81
CA VAL A 46 0.73 -16.56 -9.63
C VAL A 46 0.16 -17.63 -8.70
N ILE A 47 -1.16 -17.69 -8.55
CA ILE A 47 -1.82 -18.59 -7.59
C ILE A 47 -1.52 -20.07 -7.91
N GLN A 48 -1.38 -20.42 -9.19
CA GLN A 48 -1.04 -21.78 -9.59
C GLN A 48 0.32 -22.23 -9.02
N ASP A 49 1.33 -21.36 -9.02
CA ASP A 49 2.66 -21.70 -8.46
C ASP A 49 2.59 -22.00 -6.96
N LEU A 50 1.68 -21.31 -6.24
CA LEU A 50 1.41 -21.58 -4.83
C LEU A 50 0.76 -22.95 -4.64
N LEU A 51 -0.26 -23.27 -5.44
CA LEU A 51 -0.98 -24.55 -5.36
C LEU A 51 -0.10 -25.74 -5.75
N ASP A 52 0.75 -25.56 -6.78
CA ASP A 52 1.64 -26.61 -7.26
C ASP A 52 2.79 -26.86 -6.27
N ASN A 53 3.45 -25.81 -5.80
CA ASN A 53 4.54 -25.93 -4.83
C ASN A 53 4.84 -24.60 -4.10
N GLY A 54 4.06 -24.26 -3.08
CA GLY A 54 4.31 -23.07 -2.24
C GLY A 54 5.69 -23.03 -1.56
N ASN A 55 6.38 -24.15 -1.38
CA ASN A 55 7.75 -24.15 -0.84
C ASN A 55 8.79 -23.61 -1.84
N SER A 56 8.50 -23.62 -3.13
CA SER A 56 9.37 -23.03 -4.17
C SER A 56 9.38 -21.50 -4.11
N LEU A 57 8.31 -20.89 -3.58
CA LEU A 57 8.15 -19.44 -3.45
C LEU A 57 8.92 -18.85 -2.26
N ARG A 58 9.56 -19.71 -1.45
CA ARG A 58 10.36 -19.27 -0.29
C ARG A 58 11.50 -18.37 -0.71
N ASN A 59 11.92 -17.52 0.22
CA ASN A 59 12.97 -16.50 0.06
C ASN A 59 12.61 -15.31 -0.85
N ASN A 60 11.49 -15.37 -1.57
CA ASN A 60 10.99 -14.26 -2.38
C ASN A 60 9.80 -13.57 -1.71
N GLU A 61 9.51 -12.35 -2.18
CA GLU A 61 8.31 -11.61 -1.82
C GLU A 61 7.38 -11.51 -3.02
N TYR A 62 6.09 -11.62 -2.76
CA TYR A 62 5.05 -11.55 -3.79
C TYR A 62 3.91 -10.66 -3.35
N LEU A 63 3.14 -10.19 -4.33
CA LEU A 63 1.97 -9.36 -4.14
C LEU A 63 0.70 -10.20 -4.34
N ILE A 64 -0.17 -10.21 -3.33
CA ILE A 64 -1.50 -10.80 -3.41
C ILE A 64 -2.52 -9.67 -3.34
N GLU A 65 -3.34 -9.53 -4.39
CA GLU A 65 -4.42 -8.55 -4.43
C GLU A 65 -5.77 -9.25 -4.51
N GLY A 66 -6.70 -8.87 -3.65
CA GLY A 66 -8.00 -9.52 -3.61
C GLY A 66 -8.94 -8.91 -2.59
N LYS A 67 -10.13 -9.50 -2.49
CA LYS A 67 -11.11 -9.11 -1.49
C LYS A 67 -10.95 -9.96 -0.24
N ILE A 68 -11.03 -9.36 0.94
CA ILE A 68 -11.08 -10.15 2.18
C ILE A 68 -12.44 -10.87 2.25
N ASP A 69 -12.38 -12.18 2.39
CA ASP A 69 -13.56 -13.03 2.56
C ASP A 69 -13.88 -13.19 4.05
N GLU A 70 -12.90 -13.57 4.85
CA GLU A 70 -13.02 -13.78 6.30
C GLU A 70 -11.69 -13.48 7.03
N ARG A 71 -11.78 -13.15 8.32
CA ARG A 71 -10.60 -13.01 9.20
C ARG A 71 -10.79 -13.86 10.45
N TYR A 72 -9.86 -14.79 10.67
CA TYR A 72 -9.85 -15.69 11.80
C TYR A 72 -8.76 -15.31 12.82
N PHE A 73 -9.18 -15.18 14.07
CA PHE A 73 -8.28 -15.04 15.22
C PHE A 73 -8.31 -16.34 16.04
N ARG A 74 -7.16 -16.70 16.59
CA ARG A 74 -7.05 -17.79 17.57
C ARG A 74 -6.69 -17.18 18.91
N ASP A 75 -7.41 -17.54 19.97
CA ASP A 75 -7.30 -16.92 21.30
C ASP A 75 -5.86 -16.85 21.84
N ASN A 76 -5.02 -17.83 21.51
CA ASN A 76 -3.62 -17.92 21.98
C ASN A 76 -2.58 -17.55 20.91
N ASN A 77 -2.98 -16.95 19.79
CA ASN A 77 -2.06 -16.56 18.72
C ASN A 77 -2.19 -15.05 18.43
N PRO A 78 -1.12 -14.26 18.57
CA PRO A 78 -1.17 -12.84 18.28
C PRO A 78 -1.31 -12.54 16.77
N SER A 79 -1.07 -13.53 15.91
CA SER A 79 -1.33 -13.44 14.47
C SER A 79 -2.74 -13.93 14.09
N SER A 80 -3.35 -13.25 13.11
CA SER A 80 -4.62 -13.67 12.50
C SER A 80 -4.39 -14.32 11.14
N ILE A 81 -5.33 -15.15 10.69
CA ILE A 81 -5.35 -15.68 9.32
C ILE A 81 -6.47 -14.95 8.57
N VAL A 82 -6.16 -14.41 7.41
CA VAL A 82 -7.14 -13.77 6.52
C VAL A 82 -7.32 -14.62 5.28
N THR A 83 -8.56 -14.87 4.87
CA THR A 83 -8.87 -15.45 3.56
C THR A 83 -9.07 -14.33 2.56
N VAL A 84 -8.39 -14.42 1.42
CA VAL A 84 -8.42 -13.43 0.35
C VAL A 84 -8.93 -14.11 -0.91
N ARG A 85 -10.03 -13.59 -1.45
CA ARG A 85 -10.58 -14.00 -2.75
C ARG A 85 -9.81 -13.27 -3.86
N VAL A 86 -9.05 -14.03 -4.63
CA VAL A 86 -8.22 -13.57 -5.73
C VAL A 86 -8.85 -14.00 -7.05
N LYS A 87 -8.93 -13.08 -8.02
CA LYS A 87 -9.41 -13.41 -9.36
C LYS A 87 -8.27 -14.02 -10.17
N THR A 88 -8.50 -15.19 -10.75
CA THR A 88 -7.59 -15.86 -11.67
C THR A 88 -8.30 -16.15 -13.00
N ASP A 89 -7.55 -16.60 -14.00
CA ASP A 89 -8.12 -17.00 -15.29
C ASP A 89 -9.04 -18.23 -15.18
N ALA A 90 -8.83 -19.07 -14.16
CA ALA A 90 -9.65 -20.25 -13.88
C ALA A 90 -10.91 -19.94 -13.03
N GLY A 91 -10.99 -18.73 -12.47
CA GLY A 91 -12.07 -18.31 -11.56
C GLY A 91 -11.58 -17.63 -10.29
N ASP A 92 -12.50 -17.43 -9.36
CA ASP A 92 -12.19 -16.88 -8.04
C ASP A 92 -11.54 -17.98 -7.17
N GLU A 93 -10.32 -17.74 -6.70
CA GLU A 93 -9.55 -18.62 -5.82
C GLU A 93 -9.45 -18.03 -4.41
N ILE A 94 -9.38 -18.89 -3.39
CA ILE A 94 -9.21 -18.48 -2.00
C ILE A 94 -7.79 -18.74 -1.54
N VAL A 95 -7.11 -17.68 -1.09
CA VAL A 95 -5.75 -17.75 -0.56
C VAL A 95 -5.76 -17.35 0.91
N PHE A 96 -5.10 -18.13 1.75
CA PHE A 96 -4.90 -17.80 3.16
C PHE A 96 -3.64 -16.97 3.32
N VAL A 97 -3.71 -15.86 4.06
CA VAL A 97 -2.56 -15.03 4.40
C VAL A 97 -2.44 -14.93 5.92
N LYS A 98 -1.28 -15.29 6.46
CA LYS A 98 -0.97 -15.08 7.87
C LYS A 98 -0.64 -13.60 8.06
N VAL A 99 -1.39 -12.92 8.91
CA VAL A 99 -1.24 -11.50 9.24
C VAL A 99 -0.63 -11.38 10.64
N PRO A 100 0.64 -10.93 10.75
CA PRO A 100 1.29 -10.76 12.05
C PRO A 100 0.63 -9.68 12.92
N GLU A 101 0.86 -9.77 14.23
CA GLU A 101 0.27 -8.89 15.26
C GLU A 101 0.45 -7.39 15.01
N LYS A 102 1.56 -7.01 14.36
CA LYS A 102 1.84 -5.60 14.02
C LYS A 102 0.74 -4.95 13.16
N PHE A 103 -0.13 -5.74 12.52
CA PHE A 103 -1.27 -5.26 11.75
C PHE A 103 -2.62 -5.41 12.48
N ASN A 104 -2.66 -5.79 13.76
CA ASN A 104 -3.91 -5.95 14.50
C ASN A 104 -4.69 -4.64 14.65
N ASN A 105 -4.00 -3.49 14.66
CA ASN A 105 -4.62 -2.17 14.71
C ASN A 105 -5.24 -1.73 13.37
N MET A 106 -4.98 -2.47 12.28
CA MET A 106 -5.58 -2.19 10.98
C MET A 106 -7.01 -2.77 10.95
N ASN A 107 -7.99 -1.89 10.71
CA ASN A 107 -9.36 -2.33 10.45
C ASN A 107 -9.43 -2.98 9.07
N MET A 108 -9.56 -4.31 9.06
CA MET A 108 -9.65 -5.11 7.85
C MET A 108 -11.11 -5.54 7.66
N GLU A 109 -11.79 -4.81 6.80
CA GLU A 109 -13.20 -5.04 6.48
C GLU A 109 -13.37 -6.18 5.45
N ARG A 110 -14.40 -7.00 5.63
CA ARG A 110 -14.82 -8.01 4.65
C ARG A 110 -15.33 -7.35 3.37
N GLU A 111 -15.24 -8.06 2.25
CA GLU A 111 -15.63 -7.63 0.90
C GLU A 111 -14.88 -6.39 0.36
N GLN A 112 -13.93 -5.85 1.14
CA GLN A 112 -13.04 -4.77 0.73
C GLN A 112 -11.78 -5.32 0.08
N ARG A 113 -11.24 -4.55 -0.85
CA ARG A 113 -10.04 -4.94 -1.61
C ARG A 113 -8.78 -4.48 -0.89
N TYR A 114 -7.81 -5.39 -0.81
CA TYR A 114 -6.51 -5.12 -0.20
C TYR A 114 -5.40 -5.69 -1.07
N ALA A 115 -4.22 -5.10 -0.89
CA ALA A 115 -2.96 -5.58 -1.41
C ALA A 115 -2.10 -6.06 -0.24
N PHE A 116 -1.64 -7.30 -0.32
CA PHE A 116 -0.77 -7.93 0.67
C PHE A 116 0.58 -8.18 0.03
N LYS A 117 1.61 -7.53 0.54
CA LYS A 117 2.98 -7.95 0.28
C LYS A 117 3.29 -9.11 1.22
N VAL A 118 3.63 -10.27 0.68
CA VAL A 118 3.85 -11.50 1.45
C VAL A 118 5.23 -12.08 1.21
N LYS A 119 5.76 -12.72 2.23
CA LYS A 119 6.94 -13.59 2.14
C LYS A 119 6.53 -15.01 2.52
N PHE A 120 7.04 -16.00 1.79
CA PHE A 120 6.74 -17.40 2.05
C PHE A 120 7.69 -17.99 3.11
N GLU A 121 7.10 -18.55 4.17
CA GLU A 121 7.78 -19.31 5.21
C GLU A 121 7.83 -20.81 4.88
N GLN A 122 8.41 -21.60 5.79
CA GLN A 122 8.42 -23.05 5.68
C GLN A 122 7.00 -23.61 5.59
N GLY A 123 6.78 -24.56 4.67
CA GLY A 123 5.46 -25.13 4.39
C GLY A 123 4.64 -24.33 3.37
N GLY A 124 5.23 -23.32 2.72
CA GLY A 124 4.54 -22.53 1.69
C GLY A 124 3.49 -21.57 2.27
N ILE A 125 3.67 -21.14 3.53
CA ILE A 125 2.73 -20.25 4.21
C ILE A 125 3.08 -18.79 3.84
N PRO A 126 2.18 -18.04 3.17
CA PRO A 126 2.41 -16.62 2.91
C PRO A 126 2.16 -15.80 4.18
N VAL A 127 3.15 -15.02 4.56
CA VAL A 127 3.11 -14.14 5.74
C VAL A 127 3.20 -12.69 5.29
N ALA A 128 2.22 -11.88 5.71
CA ALA A 128 2.17 -10.47 5.33
C ALA A 128 3.36 -9.70 5.92
N THR A 129 4.17 -9.10 5.05
CA THR A 129 5.22 -8.17 5.43
C THR A 129 4.72 -6.73 5.39
N ASN A 130 3.76 -6.43 4.49
CA ASN A 130 3.08 -5.16 4.34
C ASN A 130 1.64 -5.33 3.83
N ILE A 131 0.74 -4.40 4.14
CA ILE A 131 -0.68 -4.43 3.78
C ILE A 131 -1.17 -3.03 3.44
N ASN A 132 -1.86 -2.89 2.31
CA ASN A 132 -2.48 -1.63 1.90
C ASN A 132 -3.95 -1.86 1.47
N ARG A 133 -4.83 -0.90 1.76
CA ARG A 133 -6.22 -0.90 1.28
C ARG A 133 -6.25 -0.32 -0.14
N LEU A 134 -7.01 -0.95 -1.04
CA LEU A 134 -7.18 -0.53 -2.44
C LEU A 134 -8.52 0.16 -2.68
#